data_AF-A0A921I2F4-F1
#
_entry.id   AF-A0A921I2F4-F1
#
_cell.length_a   1.000
_cell.length_b   1.000
_cell.length_c   1.000
_cell.angle_alpha   90.00
_cell.angle_beta   90.00
_cell.angle_gamma   90.00
#
_symmetry.space_group_name_H-M   'P 1'
#
loop_
_entity.id
_entity.type
_entity.pdbx_description
1 polymer ?
#
loop_
_entity_poly.entity_id
_entity_poly.type
_entity_poly.pdbx_seq_one_letter_code
_entity_poly.pdbx_strand_id
1 'polypeptide(L)'
;MEWILVILLEVGVIALFACVGMPKAGLVLAGSLLVLLAFAAVVLWFRPSRETNWWVQVGGGAILVFLMIMVVTAVAFTENGPAENRKALARLPLTQADYCEMKGEPDHVEYSYQKSFFGSRLQGTVIWPNEELEENELSYNVYRSEYAWVLHKIWETETDTMYYKGTKETDPRPWKALEVRRNKNGIATCARYEDALLFLYADTPPAADQIELTLETLNLLKDTN
;
A
#
# COMPACT_ATOMS: atom_id res chain seq x y z
N MET A 1 -25.48 26.01 -19.52
CA MET A 1 -24.33 25.10 -19.72
C MET A 1 -23.14 25.44 -18.81
N GLU A 2 -23.34 26.12 -17.67
CA GLU A 2 -22.22 26.55 -16.82
C GLU A 2 -21.84 25.55 -15.70
N TRP A 3 -22.72 24.59 -15.40
CA TRP A 3 -22.55 23.68 -14.28
C TRP A 3 -21.79 22.39 -14.60
N ILE A 4 -21.68 22.00 -15.87
CA ILE A 4 -21.06 20.72 -16.27
C ILE A 4 -19.56 20.71 -15.97
N LEU A 5 -18.86 21.83 -16.23
CA LEU A 5 -17.43 21.96 -15.91
C LEU A 5 -17.19 21.92 -14.39
N VAL A 6 -18.06 22.55 -13.60
CA VAL A 6 -17.97 22.53 -12.13
C VAL A 6 -18.22 21.13 -11.58
N ILE A 7 -19.24 20.43 -12.09
CA ILE A 7 -19.57 19.05 -11.69
C ILE A 7 -18.44 18.08 -12.09
N LEU A 8 -17.87 18.22 -13.29
CA LEU A 8 -16.72 17.40 -13.71
C LEU A 8 -15.46 17.70 -12.88
N LEU A 9 -15.26 18.96 -12.48
CA LEU A 9 -14.18 19.34 -11.58
C LEU A 9 -14.37 18.72 -10.20
N GLU A 10 -15.58 18.79 -9.63
CA GLU A 10 -15.88 18.20 -8.32
C GLU A 10 -15.79 16.68 -8.32
N VAL A 11 -16.35 16.00 -9.34
CA VAL A 11 -16.22 14.54 -9.49
C VAL A 11 -14.76 14.15 -9.68
N GLY A 12 -14.00 14.95 -10.43
CA GLY A 12 -12.55 14.81 -10.54
C GLY A 12 -11.88 14.89 -9.17
N VAL A 13 -12.14 15.95 -8.39
CA VAL A 13 -11.58 16.18 -7.05
C VAL A 13 -11.97 15.08 -6.05
N ILE A 14 -13.19 14.55 -6.13
CA ILE A 14 -13.64 13.43 -5.28
C ILE A 14 -12.94 12.13 -5.66
N ALA A 15 -12.79 11.83 -6.97
CA ALA A 15 -12.03 10.67 -7.43
C ALA A 15 -10.53 10.78 -7.08
N LEU A 16 -9.99 12.00 -7.17
CA LEU A 16 -8.66 12.42 -6.72
C LEU A 16 -8.39 12.07 -5.25
N PHE A 17 -9.36 12.35 -4.36
CA PHE A 17 -9.28 12.00 -2.94
C PHE A 17 -9.37 10.49 -2.67
N ALA A 18 -10.13 9.76 -3.49
CA ALA A 18 -10.31 8.32 -3.33
C ALA A 18 -9.06 7.51 -3.71
N CYS A 19 -8.23 8.00 -4.64
CA CYS A 19 -7.10 7.23 -5.19
C CYS A 19 -5.76 7.39 -4.44
N VAL A 20 -5.51 8.51 -3.76
CA VAL A 20 -4.14 8.87 -3.28
C VAL A 20 -3.93 8.68 -1.77
N GLY A 21 -5.02 8.49 -1.01
CA GLY A 21 -4.95 8.39 0.45
C GLY A 21 -4.65 9.74 1.15
N MET A 22 -4.91 9.81 2.46
CA MET A 22 -4.80 11.05 3.24
C MET A 22 -3.40 11.72 3.28
N PRO A 23 -2.24 11.02 3.31
CA PRO A 23 -0.95 11.69 3.54
C PRO A 23 -0.51 12.57 2.35
N LYS A 24 -0.87 12.18 1.13
CA LYS A 24 -0.47 12.90 -0.10
C LYS A 24 -1.55 13.83 -0.65
N ALA A 25 -2.74 13.83 -0.04
CA ALA A 25 -3.87 14.68 -0.45
C ALA A 25 -3.52 16.18 -0.48
N GLY A 26 -2.67 16.65 0.43
CA GLY A 26 -2.22 18.05 0.46
C GLY A 26 -1.41 18.47 -0.77
N LEU A 27 -0.50 17.60 -1.23
CA LEU A 27 0.31 17.83 -2.44
C LEU A 27 -0.55 17.83 -3.70
N VAL A 28 -1.48 16.87 -3.78
CA VAL A 28 -2.46 16.79 -4.87
C VAL A 28 -3.31 18.06 -4.95
N LEU A 29 -3.82 18.54 -3.81
CA LEU A 29 -4.61 19.78 -3.75
C LEU A 29 -3.80 20.99 -4.17
N ALA A 30 -2.56 21.12 -3.68
CA ALA A 30 -1.68 22.23 -4.04
C ALA A 30 -1.35 22.25 -5.54
N GLY A 31 -1.02 21.09 -6.12
CA GLY A 31 -0.76 20.95 -7.55
C GLY A 31 -2.00 21.25 -8.40
N SER A 32 -3.16 20.74 -7.99
CA SER A 32 -4.44 20.99 -8.65
C SER A 32 -4.80 22.48 -8.65
N LEU A 33 -4.59 23.16 -7.52
CA LEU A 33 -4.83 24.60 -7.39
C LEU A 33 -3.91 25.40 -8.33
N LEU A 34 -2.63 25.03 -8.45
CA LEU A 34 -1.69 25.66 -9.38
C LEU A 34 -2.13 25.52 -10.85
N VAL A 35 -2.59 24.33 -11.24
CA VAL A 35 -3.11 24.09 -12.61
C VAL A 35 -4.33 24.97 -12.88
N LEU A 36 -5.26 25.06 -11.92
CA LEU A 36 -6.45 25.91 -12.03
C LEU A 36 -6.09 27.40 -12.14
N LEU A 37 -5.16 27.87 -11.31
CA LEU A 37 -4.69 29.26 -11.35
C LEU A 37 -3.99 29.58 -12.67
N ALA A 38 -3.15 28.68 -13.19
CA ALA A 38 -2.50 28.84 -14.48
C ALA A 38 -3.52 28.89 -15.63
N PHE A 39 -4.52 28.00 -15.61
CA PHE A 39 -5.59 28.01 -16.62
C PHE A 39 -6.41 29.30 -16.57
N ALA A 40 -6.80 29.75 -15.37
CA ALA A 40 -7.52 31.01 -15.19
C ALA A 40 -6.72 32.22 -15.70
N ALA A 41 -5.41 32.24 -15.43
CA ALA A 41 -4.51 33.28 -15.93
C ALA A 41 -4.44 33.29 -17.47
N VAL A 42 -4.36 32.12 -18.10
CA VAL A 42 -4.38 31.99 -19.57
C VAL A 42 -5.68 32.49 -20.17
N VAL A 43 -6.84 32.14 -19.58
CA VAL A 43 -8.16 32.60 -20.04
C VAL A 43 -8.28 34.13 -19.88
N LEU A 44 -7.81 34.68 -18.76
CA LEU A 44 -7.81 36.12 -18.51
C LEU A 44 -6.87 36.90 -19.44
N TRP A 45 -5.76 36.28 -19.86
CA TRP A 45 -4.81 36.86 -20.80
C TRP A 45 -5.37 36.87 -22.23
N PHE A 46 -5.91 35.74 -22.69
CA PHE A 46 -6.43 35.61 -24.06
C PHE A 46 -7.78 36.29 -24.27
N ARG A 47 -8.56 36.54 -23.20
CA ARG A 47 -9.90 37.17 -23.22
C ARG A 47 -10.75 36.74 -24.42
N PRO A 48 -11.11 35.45 -24.53
CA PRO A 48 -11.83 34.93 -25.68
C PRO A 48 -13.19 35.64 -25.86
N SER A 49 -13.53 35.96 -27.12
CA SER A 49 -14.84 36.54 -27.47
C SER A 49 -15.96 35.51 -27.31
N ARG A 50 -17.22 35.97 -27.26
CA ARG A 50 -18.41 35.13 -26.96
C ARG A 50 -18.56 33.89 -27.86
N GLU A 51 -18.16 33.98 -29.13
CA GLU A 51 -18.22 32.84 -30.07
C GLU A 51 -17.06 31.84 -29.91
N THR A 52 -15.88 32.29 -29.46
CA THR A 52 -14.71 31.42 -29.24
C THR A 52 -14.74 30.77 -27.85
N ASN A 53 -15.57 31.30 -26.95
CA ASN A 53 -15.63 30.89 -25.56
C ASN A 53 -16.01 29.40 -25.38
N TRP A 54 -16.90 28.86 -26.24
CA TRP A 54 -17.32 27.47 -26.11
C TRP A 54 -16.21 26.47 -26.50
N TRP A 55 -15.46 26.75 -27.57
CA TRP A 55 -14.30 25.93 -27.97
C TRP A 55 -13.18 25.98 -26.94
N VAL A 56 -12.94 27.15 -26.34
CA VAL A 56 -11.96 27.32 -25.26
C VAL A 56 -12.40 26.57 -24.00
N GLN A 57 -13.69 26.54 -23.69
CA GLN A 57 -14.21 25.80 -22.54
C GLN A 57 -14.13 24.29 -22.73
N VAL A 58 -14.49 23.77 -23.92
CA VAL A 58 -14.43 22.32 -24.20
C VAL A 58 -12.99 21.85 -24.35
N GLY A 59 -12.19 22.51 -25.19
CA GLY A 59 -10.80 22.15 -25.43
C GLY A 59 -9.91 22.43 -24.20
N GLY A 60 -10.09 23.58 -23.57
CA GLY A 60 -9.38 23.93 -22.34
C GLY A 60 -9.78 23.06 -21.17
N GLY A 61 -11.07 22.72 -21.03
CA GLY A 61 -11.55 21.78 -20.03
C GLY A 61 -10.93 20.39 -20.18
N ALA A 62 -10.84 19.87 -21.41
CA ALA A 62 -10.20 18.59 -21.69
C ALA A 62 -8.71 18.59 -21.33
N ILE A 63 -7.98 19.66 -21.67
CA ILE A 63 -6.57 19.84 -21.28
C ILE A 63 -6.43 19.90 -19.76
N LEU A 64 -7.33 20.61 -19.09
CA LEU A 64 -7.31 20.77 -17.63
C LEU A 64 -7.53 19.43 -16.93
N VAL A 65 -8.50 18.63 -17.37
CA VAL A 65 -8.72 17.27 -16.86
C VAL A 65 -7.48 16.40 -17.08
N PHE A 66 -6.86 16.47 -18.26
CA PHE A 66 -5.64 15.71 -18.54
C PHE A 66 -4.48 16.11 -17.62
N LEU A 67 -4.26 17.41 -17.40
CA LEU A 67 -3.24 17.93 -16.48
C LEU A 67 -3.51 17.50 -15.04
N MET A 68 -4.77 17.51 -14.62
CA MET A 68 -5.16 17.04 -13.28
C MET A 68 -4.81 15.56 -13.12
N ILE A 69 -5.14 14.72 -14.10
CA ILE A 69 -4.76 13.30 -14.09
C ILE A 69 -3.23 13.14 -13.99
N MET A 70 -2.45 13.94 -14.73
CA MET A 70 -0.98 13.90 -14.63
C MET A 70 -0.49 14.27 -13.23
N VAL A 71 -1.07 15.30 -12.60
CA VAL A 71 -0.71 15.69 -11.22
C VAL A 71 -1.04 14.56 -10.24
N VAL A 72 -2.20 13.93 -10.36
CA VAL A 72 -2.56 12.76 -9.53
C VAL A 72 -1.55 11.65 -9.69
N THR A 73 -1.26 11.31 -10.94
CA THR A 73 -0.39 10.20 -11.27
C THR A 73 1.02 10.48 -10.73
N ALA A 74 1.55 11.68 -10.96
CA ALA A 74 2.86 12.09 -10.45
C ALA A 74 2.94 12.07 -8.90
N VAL A 75 1.87 12.49 -8.21
CA VAL A 75 1.82 12.46 -6.74
C VAL A 75 1.60 11.04 -6.19
N ALA A 76 0.81 10.21 -6.89
CA ALA A 76 0.59 8.82 -6.51
C ALA A 76 1.87 7.99 -6.58
N PHE A 77 2.69 8.23 -7.61
CA PHE A 77 3.98 7.55 -7.82
C PHE A 77 5.17 8.21 -7.11
N THR A 78 4.99 9.33 -6.40
CA THR A 78 6.09 9.86 -5.58
C THR A 78 6.26 8.98 -4.35
N GLU A 79 7.47 8.55 -4.08
CA GLU A 79 7.79 7.77 -2.89
C GLU A 79 7.51 8.58 -1.61
N ASN A 80 7.27 7.86 -0.52
CA ASN A 80 7.09 8.51 0.78
C ASN A 80 8.40 9.18 1.19
N GLY A 81 8.30 10.38 1.76
CA GLY A 81 9.50 11.10 2.17
C GLY A 81 10.23 10.40 3.33
N PRO A 82 11.53 10.68 3.54
CA PRO A 82 12.33 10.03 4.60
C PRO A 82 11.76 10.18 6.02
N ALA A 83 11.02 11.28 6.27
CA ALA A 83 10.36 11.52 7.56
C ALA A 83 9.11 10.65 7.77
N GLU A 84 8.39 10.32 6.70
CA GLU A 84 7.24 9.40 6.77
C GLU A 84 7.71 7.96 6.93
N ASN A 85 8.74 7.55 6.18
CA ASN A 85 9.37 6.23 6.32
C ASN A 85 9.86 6.00 7.75
N ARG A 86 10.54 6.97 8.37
CA ARG A 86 10.97 6.87 9.78
C ARG A 86 9.81 6.70 10.76
N LYS A 87 8.69 7.39 10.54
CA LYS A 87 7.50 7.26 11.40
C LYS A 87 6.83 5.89 11.22
N ALA A 88 6.78 5.38 10.00
CA ALA A 88 6.24 4.06 9.72
C ALA A 88 7.15 2.97 10.32
N LEU A 89 8.47 3.12 10.18
CA LEU A 89 9.48 2.19 10.68
C LEU A 89 9.37 2.03 12.21
N ALA A 90 9.22 3.15 12.93
CA ALA A 90 9.06 3.14 14.38
C ALA A 90 7.76 2.46 14.87
N ARG A 91 6.80 2.18 13.98
CA ARG A 91 5.54 1.51 14.29
C ARG A 91 5.52 0.04 13.86
N LEU A 92 6.46 -0.37 13.01
CA LEU A 92 6.51 -1.74 12.55
C LEU A 92 6.96 -2.64 13.69
N PRO A 93 6.21 -3.71 14.01
CA PRO A 93 6.64 -4.65 15.03
C PRO A 93 7.85 -5.45 14.55
N LEU A 94 7.90 -5.78 13.25
CA LEU A 94 8.92 -6.63 12.65
C LEU A 94 9.52 -5.95 11.43
N THR A 95 10.84 -5.98 11.32
CA THR A 95 11.63 -5.43 10.22
C THR A 95 12.76 -6.37 9.83
N GLN A 96 13.29 -6.24 8.61
CA GLN A 96 14.41 -7.06 8.16
C GLN A 96 15.71 -6.81 8.99
N ALA A 97 15.82 -5.64 9.64
CA ALA A 97 16.92 -5.34 10.55
C ALA A 97 16.91 -6.22 11.82
N ASP A 98 15.77 -6.83 12.15
CA ASP A 98 15.66 -7.79 13.25
C ASP A 98 16.24 -9.16 12.86
N TYR A 99 16.43 -9.42 11.56
CA TYR A 99 16.98 -10.67 11.02
C TYR A 99 18.46 -10.59 10.66
N CYS A 100 18.93 -9.43 10.23
CA CYS A 100 20.31 -9.20 9.86
C CYS A 100 20.72 -7.72 10.03
N GLU A 101 22.01 -7.47 10.19
CA GLU A 101 22.53 -6.10 10.27
C GLU A 101 22.35 -5.37 8.93
N MET A 102 21.51 -4.34 8.94
CA MET A 102 21.29 -3.46 7.78
C MET A 102 22.15 -2.21 7.84
N LYS A 103 22.70 -1.81 6.69
CA LYS A 103 23.43 -0.54 6.53
C LYS A 103 22.56 0.47 5.79
N GLY A 104 22.40 1.68 6.36
CA GLY A 104 21.74 2.82 5.70
C GLY A 104 20.42 3.25 6.34
N GLU A 105 19.54 3.88 5.55
CA GLU A 105 18.10 4.06 5.85
C GLU A 105 17.28 3.24 4.84
N PRO A 106 16.08 2.75 5.19
CA PRO A 106 15.25 1.98 4.26
C PRO A 106 14.67 2.87 3.15
N ASP A 107 14.61 2.34 1.93
CA ASP A 107 14.08 3.03 0.75
C ASP A 107 12.56 3.20 0.85
N HIS A 108 11.88 2.14 1.29
CA HIS A 108 10.43 2.13 1.43
C HIS A 108 10.01 1.51 2.75
N VAL A 109 9.07 2.17 3.43
CA VAL A 109 8.44 1.65 4.64
C VAL A 109 6.95 1.94 4.61
N GLU A 110 6.16 0.88 4.76
CA GLU A 110 4.72 0.96 4.89
C GLU A 110 4.26 0.26 6.17
N TYR A 111 3.40 0.93 6.93
CA TYR A 111 2.71 0.36 8.08
C TYR A 111 1.24 0.71 8.02
N SER A 112 0.37 -0.29 8.12
CA SER A 112 -1.07 -0.11 8.16
C SER A 112 -1.71 -1.05 9.17
N TYR A 113 -2.49 -0.50 10.10
CA TYR A 113 -3.30 -1.28 11.02
C TYR A 113 -4.76 -0.88 10.87
N GLN A 114 -5.60 -1.86 10.59
CA GLN A 114 -7.04 -1.69 10.41
C GLN A 114 -7.78 -2.62 11.38
N LYS A 115 -8.78 -2.07 12.07
CA LYS A 115 -9.65 -2.83 12.97
C LYS A 115 -11.10 -2.59 12.60
N SER A 116 -11.87 -3.66 12.54
CA SER A 116 -13.29 -3.67 12.20
C SER A 116 -14.05 -4.62 13.13
N PHE A 117 -15.37 -4.69 12.97
CA PHE A 117 -16.19 -5.67 13.69
C PHE A 117 -15.81 -7.13 13.34
N PHE A 118 -15.35 -7.38 12.11
CA PHE A 118 -14.98 -8.71 11.65
C PHE A 118 -13.55 -9.13 12.04
N GLY A 119 -12.80 -8.26 12.73
CA GLY A 119 -11.42 -8.53 13.12
C GLY A 119 -10.46 -7.41 12.75
N SER A 120 -9.17 -7.73 12.69
CA SER A 120 -8.11 -6.77 12.40
C SER A 120 -7.13 -7.27 11.34
N ARG A 121 -6.56 -6.33 10.59
CA ARG A 121 -5.42 -6.54 9.70
C ARG A 121 -4.26 -5.66 10.13
N LEU A 122 -3.11 -6.28 10.34
CA LEU A 122 -1.82 -5.60 10.45
C LEU A 122 -1.04 -5.87 9.17
N GLN A 123 -0.54 -4.82 8.54
CA GLN A 123 0.29 -4.89 7.34
C GLN A 123 1.59 -4.13 7.60
N GLY A 124 2.71 -4.74 7.24
CA GLY A 124 4.01 -4.11 7.29
C GLY A 124 4.83 -4.47 6.06
N THR A 125 5.47 -3.47 5.46
CA THR A 125 6.41 -3.63 4.35
C THR A 125 7.65 -2.79 4.62
N VAL A 126 8.83 -3.38 4.45
CA VAL A 126 10.12 -2.67 4.50
C VAL A 126 10.95 -3.13 3.32
N ILE A 127 11.48 -2.19 2.55
CA ILE A 127 12.43 -2.44 1.47
C ILE A 127 13.73 -1.71 1.80
N TRP A 128 14.82 -2.48 1.89
CA TRP A 128 16.15 -1.95 2.11
C TRP A 128 16.96 -1.91 0.81
N PRO A 129 17.74 -0.83 0.58
CA PRO A 129 18.72 -0.80 -0.49
C PRO A 129 19.80 -1.85 -0.23
N ASN A 130 20.09 -2.68 -1.23
CA ASN A 130 21.23 -3.58 -1.22
C ASN A 130 22.22 -3.17 -2.31
N GLU A 131 23.51 -3.08 -1.96
CA GLU A 131 24.59 -2.65 -2.87
C GLU A 131 24.76 -3.61 -4.08
N GLU A 132 24.23 -4.84 -4.01
CA GLU A 132 24.35 -5.87 -5.05
C GLU A 132 23.14 -5.99 -6.01
N LEU A 133 22.25 -4.99 -6.08
CA LEU A 133 21.07 -4.91 -7.00
C LEU A 133 19.88 -5.84 -6.70
N GLU A 134 19.89 -6.57 -5.59
CA GLU A 134 18.70 -7.30 -5.13
C GLU A 134 18.04 -6.51 -3.99
N GLU A 135 16.89 -5.90 -4.28
CA GLU A 135 15.99 -5.35 -3.25
C GLU A 135 15.87 -6.35 -2.11
N ASN A 136 15.95 -5.88 -0.86
CA ASN A 136 15.77 -6.72 0.32
C ASN A 136 14.46 -6.34 1.00
N GLU A 137 13.39 -6.94 0.52
CA GLU A 137 12.02 -6.75 0.95
C GLU A 137 11.63 -7.76 2.03
N LEU A 138 11.00 -7.22 3.07
CA LEU A 138 10.19 -7.95 4.03
C LEU A 138 8.78 -7.37 4.03
N SER A 139 7.80 -8.19 3.66
CA SER A 139 6.39 -7.80 3.63
C SER A 139 5.53 -8.84 4.33
N TYR A 140 4.61 -8.40 5.19
CA TYR A 140 3.70 -9.28 5.89
C TYR A 140 2.32 -8.69 6.10
N ASN A 141 1.32 -9.58 6.06
CA ASN A 141 -0.04 -9.32 6.50
C ASN A 141 -0.42 -10.32 7.59
N VAL A 142 -0.93 -9.80 8.71
CA VAL A 142 -1.50 -10.61 9.78
C VAL A 142 -2.98 -10.27 9.94
N TYR A 143 -3.82 -11.26 9.65
CA TYR A 143 -5.26 -11.18 9.82
C TYR A 143 -5.65 -11.87 11.12
N ARG A 144 -6.53 -11.26 11.92
CA ARG A 144 -7.08 -11.86 13.14
C ARG A 144 -8.58 -11.73 13.18
N SER A 145 -9.27 -12.78 13.59
CA SER A 145 -10.72 -12.78 13.73
C SER A 145 -11.19 -13.92 14.63
N GLU A 146 -12.21 -13.65 15.44
CA GLU A 146 -12.95 -14.68 16.18
C GLU A 146 -13.88 -15.50 15.25
N TYR A 147 -14.11 -15.00 14.03
CA TYR A 147 -15.00 -15.63 13.07
C TYR A 147 -14.22 -16.48 12.07
N ALA A 148 -14.24 -17.81 12.28
CA ALA A 148 -13.53 -18.76 11.41
C ALA A 148 -13.89 -18.62 9.92
N TRP A 149 -15.15 -18.28 9.59
CA TRP A 149 -15.58 -18.07 8.20
C TRP A 149 -14.94 -16.85 7.54
N VAL A 150 -14.60 -15.80 8.32
CA VAL A 150 -13.89 -14.60 7.81
C VAL A 150 -12.48 -14.99 7.43
N LEU A 151 -11.76 -15.68 8.32
CA LEU A 151 -10.40 -16.15 8.05
C LEU A 151 -10.38 -17.12 6.86
N HIS A 152 -11.34 -18.05 6.78
CA HIS A 152 -11.43 -18.95 5.63
C HIS A 152 -11.55 -18.21 4.30
N LYS A 153 -12.43 -17.20 4.24
CA LYS A 153 -12.60 -16.38 3.02
C LYS A 153 -11.35 -15.57 2.68
N ILE A 154 -10.68 -15.00 3.69
CA ILE A 154 -9.41 -14.27 3.49
C ILE A 154 -8.35 -15.24 2.96
N TRP A 155 -8.24 -16.43 3.54
CA TRP A 155 -7.30 -17.46 3.10
C TRP A 155 -7.47 -17.81 1.63
N GLU A 156 -8.70 -18.09 1.19
CA GLU A 156 -8.99 -18.39 -0.22
C GLU A 156 -8.64 -17.22 -1.14
N THR A 157 -8.90 -15.99 -0.71
CA THR A 157 -8.67 -14.78 -1.52
C THR A 157 -7.17 -14.49 -1.64
N GLU A 158 -6.46 -14.44 -0.52
CA GLU A 158 -5.05 -14.06 -0.44
C GLU A 158 -4.14 -15.11 -1.06
N THR A 159 -4.46 -16.41 -0.91
CA THR A 159 -3.66 -17.48 -1.53
C THR A 159 -3.77 -17.53 -3.05
N ASP A 160 -4.75 -16.84 -3.67
CA ASP A 160 -4.84 -16.70 -5.13
C ASP A 160 -4.15 -15.43 -5.67
N THR A 161 -3.59 -14.58 -4.81
CA THR A 161 -2.86 -13.38 -5.23
C THR A 161 -1.50 -13.71 -5.85
N MET A 162 -0.94 -12.77 -6.62
CA MET A 162 0.28 -12.97 -7.41
C MET A 162 1.45 -13.59 -6.63
N TYR A 163 1.66 -13.18 -5.38
CA TYR A 163 2.79 -13.64 -4.56
C TYR A 163 2.58 -15.04 -3.95
N TYR A 164 1.33 -15.42 -3.67
CA TYR A 164 1.00 -16.64 -2.94
C TYR A 164 0.35 -17.72 -3.80
N LYS A 165 -0.03 -17.38 -5.04
CA LYS A 165 -0.60 -18.31 -6.01
C LYS A 165 0.38 -19.44 -6.31
N GLY A 166 -0.11 -20.68 -6.18
CA GLY A 166 0.69 -21.87 -6.42
C GLY A 166 1.62 -22.26 -5.28
N THR A 167 1.50 -21.62 -4.11
CA THR A 167 2.08 -22.14 -2.86
C THR A 167 1.55 -23.54 -2.57
N LYS A 168 2.40 -24.41 -2.03
CA LYS A 168 2.08 -25.80 -1.70
C LYS A 168 2.20 -26.03 -0.21
N GLU A 169 1.42 -26.96 0.31
CA GLU A 169 1.48 -27.36 1.71
C GLU A 169 2.89 -27.86 2.09
N THR A 170 3.37 -27.43 3.24
CA THR A 170 4.68 -27.77 3.82
C THR A 170 4.54 -28.12 5.30
N ASP A 171 5.61 -28.63 5.93
CA ASP A 171 5.61 -28.97 7.36
C ASP A 171 5.18 -27.75 8.21
N PRO A 172 4.07 -27.83 8.95
CA PRO A 172 3.57 -26.71 9.73
C PRO A 172 4.25 -26.55 11.09
N ARG A 173 5.02 -27.56 11.54
CA ARG A 173 5.62 -27.58 12.89
C ARG A 173 6.57 -26.41 13.16
N PRO A 174 7.47 -25.99 12.25
CA PRO A 174 8.34 -24.83 12.48
C PRO A 174 7.58 -23.53 12.73
N TRP A 175 6.40 -23.40 12.11
CA TRP A 175 5.55 -22.21 12.22
C TRP A 175 4.53 -22.27 13.37
N LYS A 176 4.48 -23.40 14.09
CA LYS A 176 3.50 -23.69 15.15
C LYS A 176 2.06 -23.40 14.68
N ALA A 177 1.77 -23.69 13.41
CA ALA A 177 0.52 -23.38 12.73
C ALA A 177 -0.31 -24.66 12.47
N LEU A 178 -1.59 -24.49 12.13
CA LEU A 178 -2.45 -25.60 11.71
C LEU A 178 -2.13 -26.06 10.28
N GLU A 179 -1.80 -25.10 9.41
CA GLU A 179 -1.49 -25.33 8.01
C GLU A 179 -0.48 -24.29 7.55
N VAL A 180 0.51 -24.71 6.76
CA VAL A 180 1.48 -23.80 6.13
C VAL A 180 1.57 -24.12 4.66
N ARG A 181 1.49 -23.09 3.83
CA ARG A 181 1.76 -23.17 2.40
C ARG A 181 2.96 -22.29 2.05
N ARG A 182 3.80 -22.76 1.16
CA ARG A 182 5.02 -22.06 0.76
C ARG A 182 5.29 -22.25 -0.72
N ASN A 183 5.86 -21.23 -1.37
CA ASN A 183 6.28 -21.35 -2.76
C ASN A 183 7.58 -22.16 -2.87
N LYS A 184 7.98 -22.55 -4.08
CA LYS A 184 9.14 -23.44 -4.28
C LYS A 184 10.44 -22.87 -3.72
N ASN A 185 10.61 -21.55 -3.79
CA ASN A 185 11.84 -20.88 -3.37
C ASN A 185 11.84 -20.51 -1.89
N GLY A 186 10.71 -20.65 -1.19
CA GLY A 186 10.58 -20.38 0.23
C GLY A 186 10.32 -18.92 0.63
N ILE A 187 10.37 -18.01 -0.34
CA ILE A 187 10.25 -16.56 -0.16
C ILE A 187 8.81 -16.11 0.16
N ALA A 188 7.80 -16.87 -0.27
CA ALA A 188 6.39 -16.59 0.05
C ALA A 188 5.82 -17.71 0.91
N THR A 189 5.38 -17.37 2.12
CA THR A 189 4.82 -18.30 3.11
C THR A 189 3.46 -17.81 3.60
N CYS A 190 2.46 -18.69 3.60
CA CYS A 190 1.15 -18.49 4.21
C CYS A 190 1.00 -19.46 5.38
N ALA A 191 0.67 -18.99 6.57
CA ALA A 191 0.43 -19.84 7.74
C ALA A 191 -0.96 -19.55 8.33
N ARG A 192 -1.70 -20.63 8.65
CA ARG A 192 -3.04 -20.57 9.24
C ARG A 192 -3.01 -21.05 10.67
N TYR A 193 -3.50 -20.21 11.57
CA TYR A 193 -3.71 -20.49 12.99
C TYR A 193 -5.22 -20.62 13.27
N GLU A 194 -5.59 -20.84 14.54
CA GLU A 194 -7.01 -20.95 14.91
C GLU A 194 -7.77 -19.62 14.75
N ASP A 195 -7.16 -18.52 15.16
CA ASP A 195 -7.74 -17.17 15.22
C ASP A 195 -6.96 -16.14 14.38
N ALA A 196 -5.94 -16.59 13.64
CA ALA A 196 -5.07 -15.74 12.85
C ALA A 196 -4.63 -16.37 11.52
N LEU A 197 -4.25 -15.52 10.57
CA LEU A 197 -3.52 -15.88 9.35
C LEU A 197 -2.28 -15.00 9.24
N LEU A 198 -1.19 -15.58 8.76
CA LEU A 198 0.03 -14.88 8.36
C LEU A 198 0.25 -15.08 6.86
N PHE A 199 0.50 -13.99 6.15
CA PHE A 199 1.03 -13.98 4.79
C PHE A 199 2.34 -13.23 4.83
N LEU A 200 3.44 -13.92 4.55
CA LEU A 200 4.80 -13.40 4.65
C LEU A 200 5.50 -13.54 3.30
N TYR A 201 6.10 -12.46 2.85
CA TYR A 201 7.05 -12.40 1.76
C TYR A 201 8.40 -11.89 2.29
N ALA A 202 9.46 -12.62 1.99
CA ALA A 202 10.84 -12.23 2.30
C ALA A 202 11.74 -12.73 1.17
N ASP A 203 12.64 -11.90 0.64
CA ASP A 203 13.50 -12.29 -0.50
C ASP A 203 14.43 -13.46 -0.20
N THR A 204 14.71 -13.69 1.09
CA THR A 204 15.37 -14.90 1.57
C THR A 204 14.43 -15.70 2.46
N PRO A 205 14.35 -17.04 2.29
CA PRO A 205 13.53 -17.88 3.16
C PRO A 205 13.99 -17.75 4.61
N PRO A 206 13.09 -17.49 5.56
CA PRO A 206 13.47 -17.26 6.94
C PRO A 206 14.04 -18.53 7.56
N ALA A 207 15.17 -18.39 8.25
CA ALA A 207 15.79 -19.41 9.08
C ALA A 207 14.96 -19.70 10.35
N ALA A 208 15.30 -20.75 11.08
CA ALA A 208 14.49 -21.22 12.21
C ALA A 208 14.37 -20.18 13.35
N ASP A 209 15.46 -19.49 13.65
CA ASP A 209 15.52 -18.36 14.58
C ASP A 209 14.69 -17.17 14.11
N GLN A 210 14.74 -16.84 12.82
CA GLN A 210 13.93 -15.77 12.23
C GLN A 210 12.43 -16.11 12.26
N ILE A 211 12.07 -17.39 12.04
CA ILE A 211 10.67 -17.85 12.20
C ILE A 211 10.23 -17.67 13.65
N GLU A 212 11.03 -18.09 14.63
CA GLU A 212 10.66 -17.93 16.04
C GLU A 212 10.46 -16.47 16.41
N LEU A 213 11.38 -15.60 16.01
CA LEU A 213 11.26 -14.15 16.19
C LEU A 213 10.02 -13.57 15.49
N THR A 214 9.68 -14.05 14.29
CA THR A 214 8.45 -13.66 13.59
C THR A 214 7.23 -13.97 14.45
N LEU A 215 7.16 -15.19 14.98
CA LEU A 215 6.00 -15.68 15.73
C LEU A 215 5.81 -14.93 17.05
N GLU A 216 6.92 -14.64 17.75
CA GLU A 216 6.91 -13.87 18.99
C GLU A 216 6.52 -12.41 18.72
N THR A 217 7.24 -11.75 17.83
CA THR A 217 7.08 -10.32 17.51
C THR A 217 5.69 -10.01 16.96
N LEU A 218 5.16 -10.89 16.10
CA LEU A 218 3.82 -10.73 15.55
C LEU A 218 2.73 -11.27 16.48
N ASN A 219 3.05 -11.81 17.66
CA ASN A 219 2.13 -12.43 18.60
C ASN A 219 1.20 -13.47 17.94
N LEU A 220 1.82 -14.45 17.30
CA LEU A 220 1.17 -15.60 16.65
C LEU A 220 1.28 -16.87 17.50
N LEU A 221 2.06 -16.83 18.56
CA LEU A 221 2.07 -17.86 19.59
C LEU A 221 0.85 -17.64 20.47
N LYS A 222 -0.05 -18.61 20.51
CA LYS A 222 -1.12 -18.61 21.51
C LYS A 222 -0.45 -18.74 22.88
N ASP A 223 -0.74 -17.85 23.82
CA ASP A 223 -0.44 -18.08 25.23
C ASP A 223 -1.13 -19.39 25.62
N THR A 224 -0.36 -20.48 25.69
CA THR A 224 -0.82 -21.72 26.31
C THR A 224 -0.92 -21.48 27.81
N ASN A 225 -2.05 -20.93 28.24
CA ASN A 225 -2.55 -21.05 29.61
C ASN A 225 -3.46 -22.26 29.72
#